data_AF-A0A3A8MRN8-F1
#
_entry.id   AF-A0A3A8MRN8-F1
#
_cell.length_a   1.000
_cell.length_b   1.000
_cell.length_c   1.000
_cell.angle_alpha   90.00
_cell.angle_beta   90.00
_cell.angle_gamma   90.00
#
_symmetry.space_group_name_H-M   'P 1'
#
loop_
_entity.id
_entity.type
_entity.pdbx_description
1 polymer ?
#
loop_
_entity_poly.entity_id
_entity_poly.type
_entity_poly.pdbx_seq_one_letter_code
_entity_poly.pdbx_strand_id
1 'polypeptide(L)'
;ILAGQAAELGARPDAVVSGMTGVAGITEEEAAALDRLAPAARLHVTGDLLGHTLETQAIAGTALAAALIAAGEVGEALVTSVGHRRGEGAARLVKAA
;
A
#
# COMPACT_ATOMS: atom_id res chain seq x y z
N ILE A 1 -8.57 9.00 4.68
CA ILE A 1 -8.95 9.02 3.24
C ILE A 1 -8.72 7.66 2.59
N LEU A 2 -7.58 7.02 2.88
CA LEU A 2 -7.22 5.67 2.45
C LEU A 2 -8.34 4.60 2.47
N ALA A 3 -9.06 4.47 3.59
CA ALA A 3 -10.13 3.46 3.71
C ALA A 3 -11.27 3.68 2.68
N GLY A 4 -11.56 4.93 2.34
CA GLY A 4 -12.53 5.26 1.29
C GLY A 4 -12.02 4.88 -0.09
N GLN A 5 -10.76 5.19 -0.40
CA GLN A 5 -10.14 4.83 -1.68
C GLN A 5 -10.05 3.31 -1.86
N ALA A 6 -9.67 2.57 -0.81
CA ALA A 6 -9.63 1.11 -0.85
C ALA A 6 -11.02 0.50 -1.07
N ALA A 7 -12.05 1.06 -0.44
CA ALA A 7 -13.45 0.64 -0.64
C ALA A 7 -13.94 0.92 -2.06
N GLU A 8 -13.65 2.11 -2.62
CA GLU A 8 -13.97 2.46 -4.01
C GLU A 8 -13.30 1.52 -5.02
N LEU A 9 -12.07 1.07 -4.73
CA LEU A 9 -11.34 0.08 -5.52
C LEU A 9 -11.85 -1.36 -5.33
N GLY A 10 -12.74 -1.60 -4.36
CA GLY A 10 -13.20 -2.94 -3.98
C GLY A 10 -12.08 -3.84 -3.43
N ALA A 11 -11.09 -3.25 -2.77
CA ALA A 11 -9.89 -3.96 -2.35
C ALA A 11 -10.14 -4.92 -1.18
N ARG A 12 -9.61 -6.14 -1.29
CA ARG A 12 -9.52 -7.17 -0.26
C ARG A 12 -8.11 -7.79 -0.30
N PRO A 13 -7.09 -7.04 0.14
CA PRO A 13 -5.70 -7.43 -0.08
C PRO A 13 -5.26 -8.57 0.85
N ASP A 14 -4.44 -9.49 0.33
CA ASP A 14 -3.64 -10.42 1.13
C ASP A 14 -2.36 -9.74 1.64
N ALA A 15 -1.89 -8.70 0.93
CA ALA A 15 -0.79 -7.86 1.34
C ALA A 15 -1.02 -6.37 1.03
N VAL A 16 -0.50 -5.52 1.91
CA VAL A 16 -0.47 -4.07 1.74
C VAL A 16 0.98 -3.65 1.57
N VAL A 17 1.29 -2.97 0.47
CA VAL A 17 2.57 -2.31 0.24
C VAL A 17 2.40 -0.83 0.53
N SER A 18 2.79 -0.42 1.73
CA SER A 18 2.49 0.90 2.27
C SER A 18 3.59 1.93 2.01
N GLY A 19 3.16 3.15 1.71
CA GLY A 19 3.99 4.34 1.58
C GLY A 19 4.22 5.09 2.90
N MET A 20 3.82 4.52 4.05
CA MET A 20 4.00 5.12 5.38
C MET A 20 5.36 5.81 5.52
N THR A 21 5.31 7.07 5.95
CA THR A 21 6.48 7.96 5.91
C THR A 21 7.36 7.88 7.16
N GLY A 22 6.87 7.25 8.23
CA GLY A 22 7.51 7.23 9.54
C GLY A 22 7.27 8.52 10.36
N VAL A 23 6.55 9.50 9.81
CA VAL A 23 6.14 10.70 10.55
C VAL A 23 5.04 10.32 11.54
N ALA A 24 5.25 10.61 12.82
CA ALA A 24 4.30 10.35 13.90
C ALA A 24 2.93 11.00 13.63
N GLY A 25 1.86 10.41 14.15
CA GLY A 25 0.49 10.81 13.86
C GLY A 25 -0.02 10.29 12.51
N ILE A 26 0.55 10.72 11.39
CA ILE A 26 0.10 10.28 10.04
C ILE A 26 0.34 8.78 9.85
N THR A 27 1.51 8.30 10.26
CA THR A 27 1.85 6.87 10.19
C THR A 27 0.93 6.03 11.09
N GLU A 28 0.55 6.54 12.27
CA GLU A 28 -0.35 5.87 13.19
C GLU A 28 -1.79 5.83 12.66
N GLU A 29 -2.26 6.91 12.05
CA GLU A 29 -3.58 6.98 11.40
C GLU A 29 -3.67 5.97 10.25
N GLU A 30 -2.65 5.90 9.40
CA GLU A 30 -2.58 4.95 8.30
C GLU A 30 -2.55 3.51 8.83
N ALA A 31 -1.70 3.20 9.81
CA ALA A 31 -1.63 1.88 10.42
C ALA A 31 -2.99 1.45 11.02
N ALA A 32 -3.67 2.34 11.76
CA ALA A 32 -4.98 2.05 12.32
C ALA A 32 -6.06 1.87 11.24
N ALA A 33 -5.98 2.60 10.13
CA ALA A 33 -6.89 2.44 9.00
C ALA A 33 -6.67 1.09 8.29
N LEU A 34 -5.42 0.69 8.11
CA LEU A 34 -5.04 -0.59 7.51
C LEU A 34 -5.46 -1.78 8.38
N ASP A 35 -5.27 -1.67 9.70
CA ASP A 35 -5.71 -2.70 10.66
C ASP A 35 -7.23 -2.93 10.61
N ARG A 36 -8.02 -1.86 10.47
CA ARG A 36 -9.48 -1.98 10.28
C ARG A 36 -9.86 -2.54 8.91
N LEU A 37 -9.12 -2.19 7.86
CA LEU A 37 -9.43 -2.54 6.48
C LEU A 37 -9.10 -4.02 6.19
N ALA A 38 -7.92 -4.46 6.61
CA ALA A 38 -7.36 -5.76 6.28
C ALA A 38 -6.42 -6.24 7.40
N PRO A 39 -6.96 -6.63 8.58
CA PRO A 39 -6.15 -6.99 9.75
C PRO A 39 -5.25 -8.23 9.54
N ALA A 40 -5.61 -9.08 8.58
CA ALA A 40 -4.85 -10.27 8.23
C ALA A 40 -3.84 -10.05 7.08
N ALA A 41 -3.85 -8.87 6.44
CA ALA A 41 -2.97 -8.60 5.32
C ALA A 41 -1.53 -8.41 5.79
N ARG A 42 -0.58 -8.97 5.04
CA ARG A 42 0.85 -8.75 5.29
C ARG A 42 1.20 -7.30 4.97
N LEU A 43 1.81 -6.59 5.90
CA LEU A 43 2.21 -5.20 5.72
C LEU A 43 3.68 -5.09 5.32
N HIS A 44 3.94 -4.43 4.19
CA HIS A 44 5.27 -4.12 3.69
C HIS A 44 5.44 -2.60 3.59
N VAL A 45 6.23 -2.01 4.47
CA VAL A 45 6.50 -0.57 4.42
C VAL A 45 7.65 -0.31 3.45
N THR A 46 7.38 0.42 2.38
CA THR A 46 8.40 0.72 1.35
C THR A 46 9.60 1.48 1.92
N GLY A 47 9.38 2.33 2.93
CA GLY A 47 10.42 3.05 3.66
C GLY A 47 11.44 2.14 4.36
N ASP A 48 11.00 1.00 4.89
CA ASP A 48 11.87 0.05 5.60
C ASP A 48 12.80 -0.72 4.64
N LEU A 49 12.40 -0.82 3.36
CA LEU A 49 13.12 -1.56 2.33
C LEU A 49 14.04 -0.68 1.49
N LEU A 50 13.59 0.54 1.19
CA LEU A 50 14.21 1.39 0.17
C LEU A 50 14.62 2.77 0.69
N GLY A 51 14.28 3.10 1.94
CA GLY A 51 14.31 4.47 2.44
C GLY A 51 13.16 5.32 1.89
N HIS A 52 13.16 6.62 2.21
CA HIS A 52 12.08 7.52 1.81
C HIS A 52 12.30 8.06 0.38
N THR A 53 11.69 7.42 -0.61
CA THR A 53 11.91 7.69 -2.05
C THR A 53 10.99 8.76 -2.64
N LEU A 54 10.27 9.50 -1.79
CA LEU A 54 9.30 10.54 -2.16
C LEU A 54 8.31 10.05 -3.23
N GLU A 55 8.22 10.74 -4.37
CA GLU A 55 7.27 10.46 -5.46
C GLU A 55 7.48 9.07 -6.10
N THR A 56 8.63 8.43 -5.87
CA THR A 56 8.94 7.11 -6.43
C THR A 56 8.38 5.97 -5.57
N GLN A 57 7.91 6.23 -4.34
CA GLN A 57 7.35 5.19 -3.45
C GLN A 57 6.18 4.44 -4.08
N ALA A 58 5.27 5.15 -4.76
CA ALA A 58 4.14 4.51 -5.45
C ALA A 58 4.60 3.55 -6.55
N ILE A 59 5.62 3.94 -7.33
CA ILE A 59 6.17 3.12 -8.42
C ILE A 59 6.85 1.88 -7.85
N ALA A 60 7.72 2.07 -6.86
CA ALA A 60 8.43 0.99 -6.20
C ALA A 60 7.46 0.02 -5.50
N GLY A 61 6.45 0.55 -4.81
CA GLY A 61 5.42 -0.24 -4.14
C GLY A 61 4.57 -1.05 -5.14
N THR A 62 4.23 -0.45 -6.28
CA THR A 62 3.53 -1.14 -7.38
C THR A 62 4.37 -2.28 -7.95
N ALA A 63 5.67 -2.04 -8.17
CA ALA A 63 6.57 -3.08 -8.66
C ALA A 63 6.73 -4.24 -7.66
N LEU A 64 6.85 -3.94 -6.37
CA LEU A 64 6.93 -4.95 -5.31
C LEU A 64 5.64 -5.77 -5.20
N ALA A 65 4.48 -5.11 -5.20
CA ALA A 65 3.18 -5.78 -5.18
C ALA A 65 2.98 -6.70 -6.41
N ALA A 66 3.35 -6.22 -7.60
CA ALA A 66 3.31 -7.03 -8.82
C ALA A 66 4.24 -8.26 -8.73
N ALA A 67 5.44 -8.09 -8.13
CA ALA A 67 6.37 -9.20 -7.92
C ALA A 67 5.81 -10.26 -6.95
N LEU A 68 5.19 -9.85 -5.84
CA LEU A 68 4.54 -10.77 -4.89
C LEU A 68 3.41 -11.58 -5.56
N ILE A 69 2.58 -10.93 -6.38
CA ILE A 69 1.51 -11.60 -7.15
C ILE A 69 2.12 -12.55 -8.19
N ALA A 70 3.16 -12.13 -8.92
CA ALA A 70 3.81 -12.95 -9.92
C ALA A 70 4.48 -14.20 -9.32
N ALA A 71 5.02 -14.08 -8.10
CA ALA A 71 5.60 -15.18 -7.34
C ALA A 71 4.54 -16.13 -6.75
N GLY A 72 3.25 -15.78 -6.80
CA GLY A 72 2.16 -16.57 -6.22
C GLY A 72 2.08 -16.49 -4.70
N GLU A 73 2.73 -15.50 -4.09
CA GLU A 73 2.71 -15.31 -2.63
C GLU A 73 1.40 -14.68 -2.14
N VAL A 74 0.74 -13.91 -3.01
CA VAL A 74 -0.52 -13.21 -2.74
C VAL A 74 -1.41 -13.21 -3.99
N GLY A 75 -2.73 -13.23 -3.81
CA GLY A 75 -3.71 -13.12 -4.90
C GLY A 75 -4.08 -11.67 -5.21
N GLU A 76 -4.09 -10.82 -4.19
CA GLU A 76 -4.39 -9.39 -4.30
C GLU A 76 -3.46 -8.56 -3.40
N ALA A 77 -3.02 -7.42 -3.91
CA ALA A 77 -2.24 -6.46 -3.14
C ALA A 77 -2.81 -5.05 -3.24
N LEU A 78 -2.76 -4.31 -2.12
CA LEU A 78 -3.08 -2.89 -2.06
C LEU A 78 -1.80 -2.08 -1.90
N VAL A 79 -1.54 -1.14 -2.79
CA VAL A 79 -0.42 -0.20 -2.68
C VAL A 79 -0.96 1.14 -2.19
N THR A 80 -0.32 1.72 -1.17
CA THR A 80 -0.66 3.05 -0.66
C THR A 80 0.55 3.96 -0.82
N SER A 81 0.33 5.25 -1.06
CA SER A 81 1.41 6.23 -1.11
C SER A 81 0.90 7.63 -0.82
N VAL A 82 1.78 8.47 -0.29
CA VAL A 82 1.57 9.92 -0.20
C VAL A 82 2.62 10.62 -1.05
N GLY A 83 2.22 11.50 -1.95
CA GLY A 83 3.13 12.29 -2.78
C GLY A 83 3.00 13.78 -2.50
N HIS A 84 4.11 14.52 -2.46
CA HIS A 84 4.12 15.95 -2.09
C HIS A 84 3.23 16.83 -2.98
N ARG A 85 3.10 16.50 -4.28
CA ARG A 85 2.26 17.27 -5.21
C ARG A 85 0.81 16.83 -5.31
N ARG A 86 0.54 15.55 -5.08
CA ARG A 86 -0.75 14.94 -5.44
C ARG A 86 -1.53 14.39 -4.25
N GLY A 87 -0.95 14.44 -3.05
CA GLY A 87 -1.57 13.92 -1.83
C GLY A 87 -1.54 12.40 -1.76
N GLU A 88 -2.55 11.83 -1.10
CA GLU A 88 -2.71 10.40 -0.86
C GLU A 88 -3.30 9.66 -2.07
N GLY A 89 -2.82 8.45 -2.32
CA GLY A 89 -3.36 7.58 -3.35
C GLY A 89 -3.26 6.11 -2.99
N ALA A 90 -4.15 5.32 -3.59
CA ALA A 90 -4.18 3.87 -3.47
C ALA A 90 -4.28 3.20 -4.85
N ALA A 91 -3.66 2.04 -4.99
CA ALA A 91 -3.78 1.20 -6.18
C ALA A 91 -4.05 -0.25 -5.78
N ARG A 92 -5.09 -0.85 -6.36
CA ARG A 92 -5.41 -2.27 -6.21
C ARG A 92 -4.78 -3.05 -7.35
N LEU A 93 -4.00 -4.06 -7.02
CA LEU A 93 -3.33 -4.94 -7.97
C LEU A 93 -3.86 -6.36 -7.83
N VAL A 94 -4.19 -6.97 -8.96
CA VAL A 94 -4.60 -8.37 -9.11
C VAL A 94 -3.90 -8.98 -10.30
N LYS A 95 -3.80 -10.31 -10.33
CA LYS A 95 -3.31 -11.02 -11.51
C LYS A 95 -4.25 -10.75 -12.71
N ALA A 96 -3.66 -10.40 -13.86
CA ALA A 96 -4.40 -10.30 -15.11
C ALA A 96 -4.93 -11.69 -15.53
N ALA A 97 -6.15 -11.74 -16.04
CA ALA A 97 -6.80 -12.95 -16.52
C ALA A 97 -6.14 -13.50 -17.80
#